data_AF-A0A317CAV9-F1
#
_entry.id   AF-A0A317CAV9-F1
#
_cell.length_a   1.000
_cell.length_b   1.000
_cell.length_c   1.000
_cell.angle_alpha   90.00
_cell.angle_beta   90.00
_cell.angle_gamma   90.00
#
_symmetry.space_group_name_H-M   'P 1'
#
loop_
_entity.id
_entity.type
_entity.pdbx_description
1 polymer ?
#
loop_
_entity_poly.entity_id
_entity_poly.type
_entity_poly.pdbx_seq_one_letter_code
_entity_poly.pdbx_strand_id
1 'polypeptide(L)'
;MDIFGKINLSFKLMEILGQIAKNYYGSLDGPLKVELIEETYNLGLRSLNCLMQGFNEYTDVIEEHVQEAIEKNGYASKDDITLLRKKIVFNFASMISLSFIEKAANSVASKDLTNIFKKVYEDDPQIGKRLINTAIELDFPNGLSSNSIADFNKDLKGNNLALMLLKLFVTRHLYKFNVKYDVRQRVCEELSIGLEKQKNILSSQQKQLSSSSKH
;
A
#
# COMPACT_ATOMS: atom_id res chain seq x y z
N MET A 1 3.89 -14.48 -24.09
CA MET A 1 4.11 -13.25 -23.30
C MET A 1 4.67 -13.68 -21.97
N ASP A 2 5.83 -13.15 -21.57
CA ASP A 2 6.46 -13.41 -20.28
C ASP A 2 5.64 -12.82 -19.11
N ILE A 3 6.09 -13.07 -17.88
CA ILE A 3 5.42 -12.61 -16.66
C ILE A 3 5.30 -11.09 -16.59
N PHE A 4 6.33 -10.35 -17.00
CA PHE A 4 6.34 -8.88 -16.97
C PHE A 4 5.36 -8.29 -18.00
N GLY A 5 5.25 -8.90 -19.18
CA GLY A 5 4.26 -8.55 -20.18
C GLY A 5 2.83 -8.76 -19.67
N LYS A 6 2.56 -9.88 -18.98
CA LYS A 6 1.25 -10.16 -18.37
C LYS A 6 0.91 -9.17 -17.26
N ILE A 7 1.87 -8.79 -16.42
CA ILE A 7 1.69 -7.77 -15.37
C ILE A 7 1.39 -6.41 -16.00
N ASN A 8 2.15 -6.00 -17.01
CA ASN A 8 1.92 -4.72 -17.70
C ASN A 8 0.53 -4.67 -18.35
N LEU A 9 0.10 -5.78 -18.99
CA LEU A 9 -1.25 -5.89 -19.52
C LEU A 9 -2.30 -5.76 -18.41
N SER A 10 -2.11 -6.46 -17.29
CA SER A 10 -3.02 -6.38 -16.13
C SER A 10 -3.15 -4.94 -15.63
N PHE A 11 -2.03 -4.23 -15.50
CA PHE A 11 -1.99 -2.84 -15.06
C PHE A 11 -2.75 -1.90 -16.00
N LYS A 12 -2.61 -2.08 -17.32
CA LYS A 12 -3.37 -1.30 -18.30
C LYS A 12 -4.86 -1.60 -18.24
N LEU A 13 -5.24 -2.86 -18.04
CA LEU A 13 -6.64 -3.24 -17.90
C LEU A 13 -7.26 -2.64 -16.63
N MET A 14 -6.54 -2.65 -15.51
CA MET A 14 -6.97 -1.99 -14.26
C MET A 14 -7.21 -0.49 -14.48
N GLU A 15 -6.32 0.20 -15.21
CA GLU A 15 -6.50 1.60 -15.56
C GLU A 15 -7.75 1.82 -16.40
N ILE A 16 -7.98 0.99 -17.44
CA ILE A 16 -9.14 1.09 -18.32
C ILE A 16 -10.44 0.91 -17.52
N LEU A 17 -10.54 -0.17 -16.71
CA LEU A 17 -11.71 -0.43 -15.88
C LEU A 17 -11.97 0.70 -14.88
N GLY A 18 -10.91 1.19 -14.23
CA GLY A 18 -11.00 2.32 -13.32
C GLY A 18 -11.45 3.61 -14.00
N GLN A 19 -10.97 3.89 -15.21
CA GLN A 19 -11.42 5.06 -15.99
C GLN A 19 -12.88 4.94 -16.42
N ILE A 20 -13.34 3.75 -16.80
CA ILE A 20 -14.76 3.52 -17.10
C ILE A 20 -15.60 3.81 -15.85
N ALA A 21 -15.23 3.25 -14.71
CA ALA A 21 -15.96 3.45 -13.45
C ALA A 21 -16.00 4.93 -13.03
N LYS A 22 -14.90 5.68 -13.20
CA LYS A 22 -14.81 7.10 -12.85
C LYS A 22 -15.59 8.00 -13.83
N ASN A 23 -15.41 7.81 -15.14
CA ASN A 23 -15.98 8.71 -16.15
C ASN A 23 -17.48 8.54 -16.32
N TYR A 24 -18.00 7.33 -16.06
CA TYR A 24 -19.41 7.01 -16.21
C TYR A 24 -20.10 6.79 -14.86
N TYR A 25 -19.53 7.28 -13.74
CA TYR A 25 -20.08 7.02 -12.40
C TYR A 25 -21.54 7.47 -12.24
N GLY A 26 -21.95 8.54 -12.94
CA GLY A 26 -23.32 9.06 -12.88
C GLY A 26 -24.33 8.30 -13.75
N SER A 27 -23.86 7.60 -14.79
CA SER A 27 -24.69 6.93 -15.78
C SER A 27 -24.67 5.40 -15.69
N LEU A 28 -23.65 4.82 -15.03
CA LEU A 28 -23.59 3.38 -14.78
C LEU A 28 -24.64 2.99 -13.73
N ASP A 29 -25.19 1.79 -13.88
CA ASP A 29 -26.01 1.18 -12.85
C ASP A 29 -25.17 0.82 -11.61
N GLY A 30 -25.79 0.79 -10.43
CA GLY A 30 -25.13 0.53 -9.16
C GLY A 30 -24.37 -0.80 -9.12
N PRO A 31 -25.00 -1.94 -9.44
CA PRO A 31 -24.35 -3.25 -9.51
C PRO A 31 -23.16 -3.28 -10.47
N LEU A 32 -23.28 -2.67 -11.64
CA LEU A 32 -22.19 -2.64 -12.63
C LEU A 32 -20.98 -1.85 -12.12
N LYS A 33 -21.17 -0.80 -11.30
CA LYS A 33 -20.04 -0.11 -10.65
C LYS A 33 -19.33 -1.03 -9.67
N VAL A 34 -20.08 -1.76 -8.85
CA VAL A 34 -19.51 -2.71 -7.88
C VAL A 34 -18.66 -3.75 -8.62
N GLU A 35 -19.21 -4.33 -9.69
CA GLU A 35 -18.52 -5.33 -10.53
C GLU A 35 -17.22 -4.78 -11.14
N LEU A 36 -17.24 -3.58 -11.75
CA LEU A 36 -16.04 -2.99 -12.35
C LEU A 36 -14.92 -2.74 -11.33
N ILE A 37 -15.28 -2.25 -10.14
CA ILE A 37 -14.31 -1.99 -9.07
C ILE A 37 -13.79 -3.30 -8.50
N GLU A 38 -14.67 -4.27 -8.26
CA GLU A 38 -14.29 -5.59 -7.78
C GLU A 38 -13.35 -6.30 -8.76
N GLU A 39 -13.64 -6.31 -10.06
CA GLU A 39 -12.74 -6.91 -11.05
C GLU A 39 -11.39 -6.20 -11.12
N THR A 40 -11.38 -4.87 -10.95
CA THR A 40 -10.12 -4.11 -10.85
C THR A 40 -9.29 -4.55 -9.64
N TYR A 41 -9.92 -4.76 -8.48
CA TYR A 41 -9.25 -5.23 -7.27
C TYR A 41 -8.76 -6.66 -7.45
N ASN A 42 -9.64 -7.55 -7.90
CA ASN A 42 -9.34 -8.95 -8.10
C ASN A 42 -8.22 -9.14 -9.13
N LEU A 43 -8.18 -8.35 -10.20
CA LEU A 43 -7.10 -8.41 -11.17
C LEU A 43 -5.76 -7.99 -10.54
N GLY A 44 -5.73 -6.88 -9.78
CA GLY A 44 -4.53 -6.44 -9.07
C GLY A 44 -4.02 -7.50 -8.07
N LEU A 45 -4.91 -8.07 -7.27
CA LEU A 45 -4.58 -9.08 -6.26
C LEU A 45 -4.16 -10.43 -6.88
N ARG A 46 -4.81 -10.86 -7.97
CA ARG A 46 -4.43 -12.07 -8.72
C ARG A 46 -3.04 -11.93 -9.32
N SER A 47 -2.75 -10.78 -9.94
CA SER A 47 -1.45 -10.52 -10.54
C SER A 47 -0.35 -10.36 -9.48
N LEU A 48 -0.67 -9.77 -8.32
CA LEU A 48 0.23 -9.76 -7.16
C LEU A 48 0.54 -11.18 -6.68
N ASN A 49 -0.49 -12.01 -6.49
CA ASN A 49 -0.31 -13.39 -6.05
C ASN A 49 0.57 -14.18 -7.03
N CYS A 50 0.35 -14.03 -8.33
CA CYS A 50 1.17 -14.67 -9.36
C CYS A 50 2.65 -14.26 -9.25
N LEU A 51 2.94 -12.97 -9.09
CA LEU A 51 4.33 -12.50 -8.94
C LEU A 51 4.95 -12.95 -7.61
N MET A 52 4.18 -12.93 -6.51
CA MET A 52 4.64 -13.37 -5.20
C MET A 52 4.92 -14.87 -5.14
N GLN A 53 4.15 -15.69 -5.87
CA GLN A 53 4.43 -17.12 -6.01
C GLN A 53 5.78 -17.35 -6.69
N GLY A 54 6.05 -16.64 -7.80
CA GLY A 54 7.37 -16.70 -8.45
C GLY A 54 8.49 -16.18 -7.53
N PHE A 55 8.26 -15.09 -6.80
CA PHE A 55 9.23 -14.57 -5.84
C PHE A 55 9.55 -15.60 -4.73
N ASN A 56 8.53 -16.28 -4.20
CA ASN A 56 8.72 -17.32 -3.18
C ASN A 56 9.49 -18.53 -3.74
N GLU A 57 9.24 -18.94 -4.98
CA GLU A 57 9.96 -20.05 -5.62
C GLU A 57 11.47 -19.79 -5.73
N TYR A 58 11.86 -18.53 -5.97
CA TYR A 58 13.27 -18.13 -6.08
C TYR A 58 13.84 -17.51 -4.80
N THR A 59 13.11 -17.52 -3.68
CA THR A 59 13.54 -16.81 -2.46
C THR A 59 14.88 -17.33 -1.94
N ASP A 60 15.11 -18.65 -1.95
CA ASP A 60 16.38 -19.23 -1.49
C ASP A 60 17.57 -18.76 -2.34
N VAL A 61 17.39 -18.71 -3.66
CA VAL A 61 18.41 -18.23 -4.61
C VAL A 61 18.67 -16.73 -4.44
N ILE A 62 17.61 -15.95 -4.20
CA ILE A 62 17.72 -14.52 -3.89
C ILE A 62 18.47 -14.32 -2.57
N GLU A 63 18.16 -15.13 -1.55
CA GLU A 63 18.84 -15.08 -0.25
C GLU A 63 20.34 -15.36 -0.39
N GLU A 64 20.72 -16.37 -1.19
CA GLU A 64 22.11 -16.71 -1.48
C GLU A 64 22.85 -15.56 -2.18
N HIS A 65 22.31 -15.01 -3.27
CA HIS A 65 22.94 -13.89 -3.97
C HIS A 65 23.03 -12.62 -3.12
N VAL A 66 22.02 -12.36 -2.27
CA VAL A 66 22.09 -11.25 -1.30
C VAL A 66 23.23 -11.49 -0.31
N GLN A 67 23.41 -12.72 0.16
CA GLN A 67 24.51 -13.07 1.05
C GLN A 67 25.88 -12.84 0.38
N GLU A 68 26.09 -13.36 -0.83
CA GLU A 68 27.32 -13.14 -1.60
C GLU A 68 27.64 -11.65 -1.77
N ALA A 69 26.62 -10.85 -2.09
CA ALA A 69 26.76 -9.41 -2.25
C ALA A 69 27.12 -8.69 -0.94
N ILE A 70 26.58 -9.12 0.20
CA ILE A 70 26.90 -8.55 1.52
C ILE A 70 28.34 -8.93 1.92
N GLU A 71 28.72 -10.20 1.78
CA GLU A 71 30.05 -10.70 2.12
C GLU A 71 31.16 -10.00 1.31
N LYS A 72 30.93 -9.78 0.02
CA LYS A 72 31.84 -9.04 -0.86
C LYS A 72 32.05 -7.58 -0.44
N ASN A 73 31.09 -6.97 0.24
CA ASN A 73 31.17 -5.58 0.70
C ASN A 73 31.77 -5.44 2.10
N GLY A 74 31.93 -6.51 2.89
CA GLY A 74 32.88 -6.59 4.01
C GLY A 74 32.53 -5.92 5.35
N TYR A 75 31.25 -5.64 5.68
CA TYR A 75 30.91 -4.81 6.87
C TYR A 75 29.92 -5.41 7.89
N ALA A 76 29.86 -6.73 8.10
CA ALA A 76 28.88 -7.29 9.03
C ALA A 76 29.36 -8.56 9.76
N SER A 77 28.98 -8.71 11.03
CA SER A 77 29.09 -10.00 11.74
C SER A 77 28.14 -11.03 11.11
N LYS A 78 28.38 -12.34 11.31
CA LYS A 78 27.52 -13.40 10.71
C LYS A 78 26.03 -13.25 11.07
N ASP A 79 25.73 -12.80 12.29
CA ASP A 79 24.37 -12.56 12.75
C ASP A 79 23.73 -11.33 12.07
N ASP A 80 24.53 -10.28 11.85
CA ASP A 80 24.10 -9.09 11.10
C ASP A 80 23.80 -9.41 9.63
N ILE A 81 24.58 -10.29 9.00
CA ILE A 81 24.37 -10.74 7.61
C ILE A 81 23.02 -11.45 7.47
N THR A 82 22.71 -12.37 8.40
CA THR A 82 21.45 -13.13 8.38
C THR A 82 20.23 -12.20 8.54
N LEU A 83 20.31 -11.24 9.45
CA LEU A 83 19.24 -10.26 9.67
C LEU A 83 19.05 -9.34 8.45
N LEU A 84 20.16 -8.85 7.89
CA LEU A 84 20.16 -7.99 6.71
C LEU A 84 19.54 -8.69 5.50
N ARG A 85 19.88 -9.96 5.28
CA ARG A 85 19.32 -10.79 4.21
C ARG A 85 17.79 -10.90 4.29
N LYS A 86 17.27 -11.35 5.44
CA LYS A 86 15.82 -11.46 5.67
C LYS A 86 15.11 -10.13 5.49
N LYS A 87 15.74 -9.04 5.95
CA LYS A 87 15.22 -7.68 5.79
C LYS A 87 15.14 -7.26 4.32
N ILE A 88 16.15 -7.58 3.51
CA ILE A 88 16.16 -7.28 2.07
C ILE A 88 15.03 -8.02 1.36
N VAL A 89 14.89 -9.34 1.57
CA VAL A 89 13.80 -10.15 0.99
C VAL A 89 12.44 -9.60 1.40
N PHE A 90 12.24 -9.32 2.69
CA PHE A 90 11.00 -8.74 3.20
C PHE A 90 10.69 -7.37 2.59
N ASN A 91 11.71 -6.52 2.39
CA ASN A 91 11.53 -5.22 1.75
C ASN A 91 11.15 -5.36 0.27
N PHE A 92 11.72 -6.32 -0.45
CA PHE A 92 11.32 -6.61 -1.84
C PHE A 92 9.87 -7.09 -1.93
N ALA A 93 9.48 -8.06 -1.09
CA ALA A 93 8.09 -8.51 -1.01
C ALA A 93 7.14 -7.34 -0.67
N SER A 94 7.56 -6.45 0.24
CA SER A 94 6.82 -5.24 0.62
C SER A 94 6.68 -4.27 -0.55
N MET A 95 7.75 -4.02 -1.31
CA MET A 95 7.73 -3.13 -2.48
C MET A 95 6.83 -3.68 -3.60
N ILE A 96 6.91 -4.98 -3.87
CA ILE A 96 6.04 -5.65 -4.84
C ILE A 96 4.59 -5.48 -4.39
N SER A 97 4.27 -5.88 -3.17
CA SER A 97 2.90 -5.79 -2.65
C SER A 97 2.36 -4.37 -2.67
N LEU A 98 3.16 -3.40 -2.23
CA LEU A 98 2.81 -1.98 -2.25
C LEU A 98 2.47 -1.50 -3.66
N SER A 99 3.29 -1.86 -4.65
CA SER A 99 3.11 -1.41 -6.05
C SER A 99 1.77 -1.89 -6.63
N PHE A 100 1.40 -3.14 -6.37
CA PHE A 100 0.13 -3.69 -6.88
C PHE A 100 -1.08 -3.13 -6.16
N ILE A 101 -1.02 -3.00 -4.82
CA ILE A 101 -2.10 -2.39 -4.03
C ILE A 101 -2.31 -0.94 -4.45
N GLU A 102 -1.24 -0.15 -4.56
CA GLU A 102 -1.32 1.24 -5.02
C GLU A 102 -1.80 1.32 -6.46
N LYS A 103 -1.40 0.39 -7.33
CA LYS A 103 -1.90 0.37 -8.70
C LYS A 103 -3.41 0.16 -8.76
N ALA A 104 -3.95 -0.77 -7.98
CA ALA A 104 -5.39 -0.99 -7.89
C ALA A 104 -6.11 0.24 -7.32
N ALA A 105 -5.60 0.78 -6.21
CA ALA A 105 -6.14 1.97 -5.57
C ALA A 105 -6.20 3.16 -6.53
N ASN A 106 -5.07 3.53 -7.12
CA ASN A 106 -4.94 4.70 -7.99
C ASN A 106 -5.75 4.58 -9.29
N SER A 107 -5.98 3.34 -9.77
CA SER A 107 -6.80 3.13 -10.96
C SER A 107 -8.24 3.59 -10.73
N VAL A 108 -8.79 3.35 -9.54
CA VAL A 108 -10.20 3.60 -9.23
C VAL A 108 -10.46 4.82 -8.33
N ALA A 109 -9.44 5.34 -7.66
CA ALA A 109 -9.58 6.38 -6.63
C ALA A 109 -10.43 7.57 -7.13
N SER A 110 -11.59 7.76 -6.48
CA SER A 110 -12.49 8.88 -6.70
C SER A 110 -13.38 9.08 -5.48
N LYS A 111 -13.69 10.33 -5.13
CA LYS A 111 -14.63 10.66 -4.06
C LYS A 111 -16.06 10.22 -4.38
N ASP A 112 -16.41 10.17 -5.67
CA ASP A 112 -17.76 9.80 -6.12
C ASP A 112 -18.04 8.30 -5.96
N LEU A 113 -17.00 7.50 -5.73
CA LEU A 113 -17.06 6.04 -5.64
C LEU A 113 -16.87 5.51 -4.21
N THR A 114 -16.76 6.38 -3.19
CA THR A 114 -16.48 5.98 -1.80
C THR A 114 -17.45 4.91 -1.27
N ASN A 115 -18.75 5.05 -1.54
CA ASN A 115 -19.76 4.08 -1.11
C ASN A 115 -19.61 2.73 -1.83
N ILE A 116 -19.09 2.74 -3.07
CA ILE A 116 -18.86 1.52 -3.85
C ILE A 116 -17.68 0.75 -3.29
N PHE A 117 -16.59 1.42 -2.89
CA PHE A 117 -15.42 0.76 -2.28
C PHE A 117 -15.81 0.01 -0.99
N LYS A 118 -16.66 0.64 -0.17
CA LYS A 118 -17.19 0.01 1.04
C LYS A 118 -17.99 -1.25 0.70
N LYS A 119 -18.89 -1.16 -0.28
CA LYS A 119 -19.72 -2.29 -0.74
C LYS A 119 -18.88 -3.46 -1.26
N VAL A 120 -17.88 -3.19 -2.11
CA VAL A 120 -16.96 -4.22 -2.64
C VAL A 120 -16.22 -4.98 -1.53
N TYR A 121 -15.86 -4.30 -0.44
CA TYR A 121 -15.24 -4.96 0.70
C TYR A 121 -16.24 -5.74 1.55
N GLU A 122 -17.45 -5.21 1.76
CA GLU A 122 -18.50 -5.89 2.53
C GLU A 122 -18.97 -7.18 1.86
N ASP A 123 -19.02 -7.22 0.52
CA ASP A 123 -19.46 -8.39 -0.24
C ASP A 123 -18.43 -9.53 -0.23
N ASP A 124 -17.13 -9.22 -0.14
CA ASP A 124 -16.05 -10.20 0.00
C ASP A 124 -14.90 -9.62 0.85
N PRO A 125 -14.99 -9.75 2.20
CA PRO A 125 -14.04 -9.16 3.12
C PRO A 125 -12.66 -9.84 3.07
N GLN A 126 -11.72 -9.23 2.34
CA GLN A 126 -10.34 -9.71 2.25
C GLN A 126 -9.33 -8.64 2.67
N ILE A 127 -8.22 -9.06 3.29
CA ILE A 127 -7.14 -8.15 3.70
C ILE A 127 -6.63 -7.33 2.51
N GLY A 128 -6.46 -7.95 1.34
CA GLY A 128 -6.02 -7.27 0.12
C GLY A 128 -6.97 -6.15 -0.31
N LYS A 129 -8.29 -6.43 -0.36
CA LYS A 129 -9.32 -5.43 -0.67
C LYS A 129 -9.36 -4.31 0.37
N ARG A 130 -9.19 -4.62 1.66
CA ARG A 130 -9.11 -3.60 2.72
C ARG A 130 -7.85 -2.73 2.62
N LEU A 131 -6.70 -3.30 2.25
CA LEU A 131 -5.48 -2.55 1.97
C LEU A 131 -5.70 -1.57 0.80
N ILE A 132 -6.38 -2.00 -0.26
CA ILE A 132 -6.71 -1.14 -1.41
C ILE A 132 -7.63 0.00 -0.97
N ASN A 133 -8.73 -0.30 -0.26
CA ASN A 133 -9.64 0.73 0.26
C ASN A 133 -8.91 1.73 1.16
N THR A 134 -8.09 1.25 2.08
CA THR A 134 -7.30 2.09 2.98
C THR A 134 -6.33 2.97 2.21
N ALA A 135 -5.67 2.45 1.16
CA ALA A 135 -4.80 3.24 0.30
C ALA A 135 -5.56 4.34 -0.45
N ILE A 136 -6.78 4.07 -0.92
CA ILE A 136 -7.64 5.08 -1.56
C ILE A 136 -8.04 6.17 -0.55
N GLU A 137 -8.53 5.78 0.62
CA GLU A 137 -8.95 6.71 1.68
C GLU A 137 -7.79 7.65 2.04
N LEU A 138 -6.61 7.08 2.30
CA LEU A 138 -5.43 7.82 2.71
C LEU A 138 -4.84 8.71 1.61
N ASP A 139 -5.30 8.64 0.37
CA ASP A 139 -4.91 9.59 -0.67
C ASP A 139 -5.68 10.92 -0.60
N PHE A 140 -6.73 11.01 0.23
CA PHE A 140 -7.51 12.22 0.47
C PHE A 140 -7.19 12.89 1.81
N PRO A 141 -7.26 14.25 1.93
CA PRO A 141 -6.88 14.98 3.15
C PRO A 141 -7.58 14.54 4.44
N ASN A 142 -8.84 14.09 4.35
CA ASN A 142 -9.65 13.71 5.51
C ASN A 142 -9.86 12.19 5.62
N GLY A 143 -9.06 11.38 4.92
CA GLY A 143 -9.24 9.93 4.89
C GLY A 143 -8.64 9.18 6.08
N LEU A 144 -7.78 9.82 6.88
CA LEU A 144 -7.18 9.15 8.03
C LEU A 144 -8.11 9.16 9.25
N SER A 145 -8.53 7.97 9.69
CA SER A 145 -9.33 7.75 10.89
C SER A 145 -8.58 6.85 11.88
N SER A 146 -8.34 7.34 13.10
CA SER A 146 -7.62 6.56 14.13
C SER A 146 -8.32 5.24 14.46
N ASN A 147 -9.65 5.23 14.51
CA ASN A 147 -10.43 4.03 14.84
C ASN A 147 -10.34 3.00 13.71
N SER A 148 -10.49 3.45 12.45
CA SER A 148 -10.37 2.56 11.28
C SER A 148 -8.99 1.90 11.22
N ILE A 149 -7.93 2.67 11.48
CA ILE A 149 -6.55 2.15 11.50
C ILE A 149 -6.34 1.17 12.65
N ALA A 150 -6.83 1.46 13.85
CA ALA A 150 -6.71 0.57 15.00
C ALA A 150 -7.45 -0.75 14.77
N ASP A 151 -8.66 -0.70 14.23
CA ASP A 151 -9.42 -1.91 13.90
C ASP A 151 -8.73 -2.71 12.80
N PHE A 152 -8.16 -2.04 11.79
CA PHE A 152 -7.43 -2.77 10.76
C PHE A 152 -6.16 -3.40 11.31
N ASN A 153 -5.41 -2.69 12.16
CA ASN A 153 -4.19 -3.22 12.79
C ASN A 153 -4.45 -4.53 13.56
N LYS A 154 -5.59 -4.63 14.26
CA LYS A 154 -6.01 -5.86 14.94
C LYS A 154 -6.18 -7.02 13.97
N ASP A 155 -6.82 -6.78 12.83
CA ASP A 155 -7.07 -7.80 11.80
C ASP A 155 -5.79 -8.23 11.07
N LEU A 156 -4.73 -7.42 11.14
CA LEU A 156 -3.43 -7.72 10.56
C LEU A 156 -2.50 -8.51 11.49
N LYS A 157 -2.97 -8.97 12.66
CA LYS A 157 -2.16 -9.72 13.62
C LYS A 157 -1.54 -10.97 12.96
N GLY A 158 -0.22 -11.04 12.96
CA GLY A 158 0.55 -12.13 12.32
C GLY A 158 0.86 -11.90 10.84
N ASN A 159 0.24 -10.91 10.18
CA ASN A 159 0.54 -10.53 8.81
C ASN A 159 1.47 -9.31 8.76
N ASN A 160 2.76 -9.55 8.98
CA ASN A 160 3.78 -8.50 9.03
C ASN A 160 3.89 -7.71 7.71
N LEU A 161 3.65 -8.37 6.57
CA LEU A 161 3.69 -7.74 5.26
C LEU A 161 2.58 -6.72 5.10
N ALA A 162 1.32 -7.11 5.35
CA ALA A 162 0.19 -6.20 5.28
C ALA A 162 0.31 -5.06 6.32
N LEU A 163 0.80 -5.36 7.53
CA LEU A 163 1.08 -4.35 8.54
C LEU A 163 2.13 -3.33 8.07
N MET A 164 3.19 -3.79 7.39
CA MET A 164 4.18 -2.90 6.80
C MET A 164 3.56 -1.96 5.76
N LEU A 165 2.69 -2.47 4.88
CA LEU A 165 1.98 -1.65 3.89
C LEU A 165 1.07 -0.60 4.57
N LEU A 166 0.31 -0.99 5.60
CA LEU A 166 -0.52 -0.07 6.38
C LEU A 166 0.32 1.07 6.98
N LYS A 167 1.48 0.73 7.59
CA LYS A 167 2.43 1.72 8.11
C LYS A 167 2.94 2.66 7.02
N LEU A 168 3.24 2.15 5.83
CA LEU A 168 3.70 2.96 4.71
C LEU A 168 2.63 3.93 4.21
N PHE A 169 1.38 3.48 4.05
CA PHE A 169 0.27 4.34 3.63
C PHE A 169 0.01 5.46 4.64
N VAL A 170 -0.08 5.12 5.93
CA VAL A 170 -0.26 6.09 7.00
C VAL A 170 0.89 7.09 7.04
N THR A 171 2.13 6.60 6.97
CA THR A 171 3.32 7.47 6.97
C THR A 171 3.25 8.45 5.81
N ARG A 172 2.98 7.98 4.58
CA ARG A 172 2.85 8.83 3.39
C ARG A 172 1.74 9.87 3.54
N HIS A 173 0.57 9.48 4.06
CA HIS A 173 -0.52 10.41 4.33
C HIS A 173 -0.10 11.52 5.30
N LEU A 174 0.56 11.16 6.40
CA LEU A 174 1.04 12.13 7.39
C LEU A 174 2.10 13.08 6.82
N TYR A 175 2.90 12.64 5.85
CA TYR A 175 3.81 13.53 5.11
C TYR A 175 3.05 14.47 4.15
N LYS A 176 2.00 13.97 3.49
CA LYS A 176 1.26 14.68 2.43
C LYS A 176 0.24 15.68 2.96
N PHE A 177 -0.39 15.40 4.10
CA PHE A 177 -1.53 16.16 4.60
C PHE A 177 -1.31 16.64 6.04
N ASN A 178 -1.90 17.81 6.34
CA ASN A 178 -1.94 18.31 7.71
C ASN A 178 -3.01 17.54 8.50
N VAL A 179 -2.58 16.77 9.49
CA VAL A 179 -3.45 15.96 10.36
C VAL A 179 -3.38 16.53 11.78
N LYS A 180 -4.54 16.58 12.45
CA LYS A 180 -4.63 17.02 13.84
C LYS A 180 -3.67 16.21 14.72
N TYR A 181 -3.04 16.89 15.67
CA TYR A 181 -2.00 16.32 16.51
C TYR A 181 -2.45 15.04 17.23
N ASP A 182 -3.66 15.06 17.79
CA ASP A 182 -4.27 13.96 18.54
C ASP A 182 -4.53 12.71 17.67
N VAL A 183 -4.97 12.90 16.42
CA VAL A 183 -5.18 11.79 15.47
C VAL A 183 -3.84 11.21 15.06
N ARG A 184 -2.87 12.06 14.70
CA ARG A 184 -1.52 11.64 14.32
C ARG A 184 -0.84 10.86 15.45
N GLN A 185 -0.91 11.36 16.69
CA GLN A 185 -0.31 10.72 17.84
C GLN A 185 -0.90 9.31 18.05
N ARG A 186 -2.24 9.20 18.13
CA ARG A 186 -2.94 7.92 18.31
C ARG A 186 -2.56 6.89 17.24
N VAL A 187 -2.56 7.29 15.98
CA VAL A 187 -2.21 6.39 14.87
C VAL A 187 -0.74 5.97 14.91
N CYS A 188 0.17 6.88 15.25
CA CYS A 188 1.59 6.56 15.37
C CYS A 188 1.86 5.60 16.53
N GLU A 189 1.17 5.75 17.65
CA GLU A 189 1.25 4.84 18.80
C GLU A 189 0.70 3.45 18.44
N GLU A 190 -0.51 3.40 17.88
CA GLU A 190 -1.18 2.17 17.43
C GLU A 190 -0.31 1.34 16.47
N LEU A 191 0.34 2.01 15.51
CA LEU A 191 1.18 1.35 14.51
C LEU A 191 2.66 1.28 14.92
N SER A 192 3.03 1.74 16.11
CA SER A 192 4.42 1.81 16.58
C SER A 192 5.35 2.51 15.57
N ILE A 193 4.92 3.64 15.01
CA ILE A 193 5.72 4.48 14.12
C ILE A 193 6.65 5.35 14.97
N GLY A 194 7.95 5.07 14.90
CA GLY A 194 8.96 5.65 15.80
C GLY A 194 9.07 7.18 15.77
N LEU A 195 9.51 7.75 16.90
CA LEU A 195 9.59 9.19 17.16
C LEU A 195 10.45 9.96 16.15
N GLU A 196 11.55 9.38 15.66
CA GLU A 196 12.39 10.02 14.63
C GLU A 196 11.65 10.22 13.31
N LYS A 197 10.82 9.25 12.90
CA LYS A 197 9.94 9.44 11.74
C LYS A 197 8.91 10.54 12.01
N GLN A 198 8.37 10.62 13.22
CA GLN A 198 7.43 11.69 13.58
C GLN A 198 8.05 13.08 13.50
N LYS A 199 9.30 13.25 13.98
CA LYS A 199 10.06 14.51 13.85
C LYS A 199 10.31 14.89 12.38
N ASN A 200 10.68 13.92 11.55
CA ASN A 200 10.91 14.14 10.12
C ASN A 200 9.61 14.51 9.37
N ILE A 201 8.47 13.94 9.77
CA ILE A 201 7.16 14.34 9.24
C ILE A 201 6.90 15.82 9.57
N LEU A 202 7.06 16.23 10.84
CA LEU A 202 6.83 17.61 11.27
C LEU A 202 7.72 18.63 10.55
N SER A 203 9.02 18.33 10.41
CA SER A 203 9.96 19.22 9.74
C SER A 203 9.66 19.37 8.25
N SER A 204 9.16 18.33 7.59
CA SER A 204 8.74 18.39 6.19
C SER A 204 7.51 19.30 5.97
N GLN A 205 6.53 19.24 6.87
CA GLN A 205 5.31 20.07 6.80
C GLN A 205 5.64 21.55 7.01
N GLN A 206 6.52 21.87 7.98
CA GLN A 206 6.96 23.25 8.22
C GLN A 206 7.66 23.86 6.99
N LYS A 207 8.48 23.08 6.28
CA LYS A 207 9.11 23.53 5.03
C LYS A 207 8.09 23.86 3.95
N GLN A 208 7.09 22.99 3.72
CA GLN A 208 6.05 23.22 2.73
C GLN A 208 5.19 24.48 3.04
N LEU A 209 4.81 24.67 4.30
CA LEU A 209 4.06 25.86 4.74
C LEU A 209 4.87 27.16 4.53
N SER A 210 6.18 27.12 4.79
CA SER A 210 7.08 28.28 4.59
C SER A 210 7.37 28.63 3.12
N SER A 211 7.22 27.66 2.21
CA SER A 211 7.35 27.89 0.76
C SER A 211 6.05 28.42 0.13
N SER A 212 4.88 28.02 0.64
CA SER A 212 3.59 28.48 0.12
C SER A 212 3.23 29.91 0.57
N SER A 213 3.88 30.45 1.60
CA SER A 213 3.68 31.83 2.08
C SER A 213 4.59 32.86 1.39
N LYS A 214 5.39 32.46 0.38
CA LYS A 214 6.30 33.33 -0.37
C LYS A 214 5.83 33.66 -1.79
N HIS A 215 4.60 33.27 -2.14
CA HIS A 215 3.89 33.64 -3.37
C HIS A 215 2.54 34.26 -2.99
#